data_AF-A0A1G2ZZ09-F1
#
_entry.id   AF-A0A1G2ZZ09-F1
#
_cell.length_a   1.000
_cell.length_b   1.000
_cell.length_c   1.000
_cell.angle_alpha   90.00
_cell.angle_beta   90.00
_cell.angle_gamma   90.00
#
_symmetry.space_group_name_H-M   'P 1'
#
loop_
_entity.id
_entity.type
_entity.pdbx_description
1 polymer ?
#
loop_
_entity_poly.entity_id
_entity_poly.type
_entity_poly.pdbx_seq_one_letter_code
_entity_poly.pdbx_strand_id
1 'polypeptide(L)' 'MSEIIFIVENSDEGGHAARSLGYSIHTEGETLDELRENVKDAIRCHFDEKEQK' A
#
# COMPACT_ATOMS: atom_id res chain seq x y z
N MET A 1 1.48 12.44 14.21
CA MET A 1 1.66 12.43 12.75
C MET A 1 2.44 11.16 12.45
N SER A 2 1.79 10.18 11.83
CA SER A 2 2.39 8.87 11.57
C SER A 2 2.85 8.83 10.12
N GLU A 3 4.15 8.62 9.90
CA GLU A 3 4.70 8.44 8.56
C GLU A 3 4.78 6.95 8.23
N ILE A 4 4.40 6.58 7.02
CA ILE A 4 4.43 5.20 6.53
C ILE A 4 5.28 5.17 5.28
N ILE A 5 6.33 4.36 5.30
CA ILE A 5 7.23 4.17 4.18
C ILE A 5 6.80 2.91 3.42
N PHE A 6 6.57 3.05 2.12
CA PHE A 6 6.30 1.95 1.20
C PHE A 6 7.50 1.74 0.28
N ILE A 7 7.90 0.48 0.13
CA ILE A 7 8.87 0.05 -0.88
C ILE A 7 8.07 -0.37 -2.10
N VAL A 8 8.41 0.19 -3.25
CA VAL A 8 7.83 -0.20 -4.54
C VAL A 8 8.83 -1.07 -5.30
N GLU A 9 8.38 -2.25 -5.71
CA GLU A 9 9.12 -3.20 -6.52
C GLU A 9 8.42 -3.36 -7.87
N ASN A 10 9.20 -3.52 -8.94
CA ASN A 10 8.67 -3.78 -10.27
C ASN A 10 8.70 -5.29 -10.51
N SER A 11 7.61 -5.83 -11.04
CA SER A 11 7.56 -7.25 -11.40
C SER A 11 8.11 -7.47 -12.81
N ASP A 12 8.79 -8.60 -13.00
CA ASP A 12 9.36 -9.01 -14.30
C ASP A 12 8.25 -9.25 -15.36
N GLU A 13 7.06 -9.67 -14.91
CA GLU A 13 5.85 -9.87 -15.74
C GLU A 13 5.08 -8.58 -16.04
N GLY A 14 5.54 -7.43 -15.54
CA GLY A 14 4.84 -6.15 -15.63
C GLY A 14 4.05 -5.81 -14.37
N GLY A 15 3.81 -4.52 -14.16
CA GLY A 15 3.17 -3.98 -12.96
C GLY A 15 4.13 -3.66 -11.81
N HIS A 16 3.53 -3.25 -10.69
CA HIS A 16 4.22 -2.75 -9.52
C HIS A 16 3.61 -3.32 -8.24
N ALA A 17 4.46 -3.69 -7.30
CA ALA A 17 4.06 -4.08 -5.96
C ALA A 17 4.56 -3.04 -4.96
N ALA A 18 3.74 -2.67 -3.97
CA ALA A 18 4.12 -1.83 -2.86
C ALA A 18 3.92 -2.56 -1.53
N ARG A 19 4.90 -2.44 -0.63
CA ARG A 19 4.82 -3.00 0.72
C ARG A 19 5.28 -2.00 1.76
N SER A 20 4.54 -1.86 2.85
CA SER A 20 4.94 -0.98 3.95
C SER A 20 6.01 -1.62 4.86
N LEU A 21 6.95 -0.81 5.34
CA LEU A 21 8.05 -1.25 6.24
C LEU A 21 7.67 -1.37 7.72
N GLY A 22 6.56 -0.77 8.14
CA GLY A 22 6.12 -0.74 9.55
C GLY A 22 4.73 -1.32 9.80
N TYR A 23 4.04 -1.73 8.75
CA TYR A 23 2.68 -2.25 8.81
C TYR A 23 2.55 -3.48 7.92
N SER A 24 1.59 -4.34 8.19
CA SER A 24 1.26 -5.48 7.32
C SER A 24 0.33 -5.04 6.19
N ILE A 25 0.71 -3.99 5.46
CA ILE A 25 -0.01 -3.48 4.29
C ILE A 25 0.79 -3.86 3.05
N HIS A 26 0.17 -4.58 2.13
CA HIS A 26 0.69 -4.87 0.81
C HIS A 26 -0.37 -4.52 -0.23
N THR A 27 0.07 -4.00 -1.36
CA THR A 27 -0.79 -3.65 -2.49
C THR A 27 -0.01 -3.86 -3.77
N GLU A 28 -0.73 -4.10 -4.86
CA GLU A 28 -0.17 -4.26 -6.20
C GLU A 28 -1.02 -3.47 -7.20
N GLY A 29 -0.46 -3.18 -8.36
CA GLY A 29 -1.17 -2.49 -9.44
C GLY A 29 -0.40 -2.55 -10.74
N GLU A 30 -1.12 -2.49 -11.85
CA GLU A 30 -0.54 -2.56 -13.19
C GLU A 30 0.21 -1.26 -13.56
N THR A 31 -0.17 -0.14 -12.94
CA THR A 31 0.47 1.17 -13.11
C THR A 31 0.75 1.85 -11.77
N LEU A 32 1.68 2.79 -11.74
CA LEU A 32 1.98 3.59 -10.54
C LEU A 32 0.77 4.37 -10.01
N ASP A 33 -0.14 4.78 -10.89
CA ASP A 33 -1.35 5.52 -10.50
C ASP A 33 -2.35 4.61 -9.77
N GLU A 34 -2.61 3.43 -10.35
CA GLU A 34 -3.43 2.40 -9.73
C GLU A 34 -2.85 1.92 -8.40
N LEU A 35 -1.53 1.67 -8.36
CA LEU A 35 -0.83 1.30 -7.13
C LEU A 35 -1.04 2.36 -6.03
N ARG A 36 -1.00 3.64 -6.39
CA ARG A 36 -1.22 4.74 -5.44
C ARG A 36 -2.63 4.76 -4.89
N GLU A 37 -3.64 4.54 -5.73
CA GLU A 37 -5.03 4.45 -5.31
C GLU A 37 -5.24 3.24 -4.38
N ASN A 38 -4.69 2.08 -4.75
CA ASN A 38 -4.74 0.86 -3.95
C ASN A 38 -4.05 1.04 -2.59
N VAL A 39 -2.89 1.70 -2.54
CA VAL A 39 -2.21 2.04 -1.28
C VAL A 39 -3.08 2.92 -0.39
N LYS A 40 -3.70 3.98 -0.92
CA LYS A 40 -4.57 4.86 -0.13
C LYS A 40 -5.77 4.09 0.42
N ASP A 41 -6.38 3.23 -0.39
CA ASP A 41 -7.54 2.45 0.02
C ASP A 41 -7.16 1.42 1.12
N ALA A 42 -6.04 0.72 0.94
CA ALA A 42 -5.52 -0.21 1.94
C ALA A 42 -5.17 0.46 3.27
N ILE A 43 -4.60 1.68 3.23
CA ILE A 43 -4.38 2.49 4.43
C ILE A 43 -5.72 2.86 5.06
N ARG A 44 -6.69 3.37 4.29
CA ARG A 44 -8.02 3.71 4.82
C ARG A 44 -8.63 2.50 5.53
N CYS A 45 -8.70 1.35 4.89
CA CYS A 45 -9.23 0.13 5.50
C CYS A 45 -8.48 -0.27 6.78
N HIS A 46 -7.14 -0.34 6.72
CA HIS A 46 -6.31 -0.79 7.85
C HIS A 46 -6.34 0.14 9.07
N PHE A 47 -6.50 1.45 8.86
CA PHE A 47 -6.51 2.45 9.94
C PHE A 47 -7.92 2.82 10.40
N ASP A 48 -8.93 2.76 9.53
CA ASP A 48 -10.34 2.95 9.89
C ASP A 48 -10.82 1.79 10.79
N GLU A 49 -10.39 0.55 10.52
CA GLU A 49 -10.67 -0.59 11.40
C GLU A 49 -9.89 -0.56 12.72
N LYS A 50 -8.75 0.15 12.79
CA LYS A 50 -7.92 0.24 14.01
C LYS A 50 -8.41 1.25 15.04
N GLU A 51 -9.35 2.13 14.71
CA GLU A 51 -9.97 3.06 15.67
C GLU A 51 -11.06 2.41 16.54
N GLN A 52 -11.34 1.11 16.37
CA GLN A 52 -12.42 0.39 17.06
C GLN A 52 -11.91 -0.68 18.06
N LYS A 53 -10.87 -0.38 18.85
CA LYS A 53 -10.52 -1.20 20.03
C LYS A 53 -10.17 -0.39 21.27
#